data_AF-A0A7G5ZM05-F1
#
_entry.id   AF-A0A7G5ZM05-F1
#
_cell.length_a   1.000
_cell.length_b   1.000
_cell.length_c   1.000
_cell.angle_alpha   90.00
_cell.angle_beta   90.00
_cell.angle_gamma   90.00
#
_symmetry.space_group_name_H-M   'P 1'
#
loop_
_entity.id
_entity.type
_entity.pdbx_description
1 polymer ?
#
loop_
_entity_poly.entity_id
_entity_poly.type
_entity_poly.pdbx_seq_one_letter_code
_entity_poly.pdbx_strand_id
1 'polypeptide(L)'
;MAQKLNIERIWWRNVQPGEFYNIERHYQIRGGGGSLYIEVPASIVPETLDFLGVAGTNVDALPAITIQAGVAGVPGISGPIEFQRKAGGRMRIARQNRQQPNSQRHPAWTVARGFPSAPDDVRNKEEARPFFPEGGLRIYIAKTVEGDYYAGFTKGVRPTAMARNDPAWDLYTQGKTVGGVIDAG
;
A
#
# COMPACT_ATOMS: atom_id res chain seq x y z
N MET A 1 8.65 8.75 -24.57
CA MET A 1 8.93 7.31 -24.39
C MET A 1 8.86 7.01 -22.90
N ALA A 2 8.12 5.98 -22.48
CA ALA A 2 8.11 5.58 -21.07
C ALA A 2 9.48 4.99 -20.70
N GLN A 3 10.13 5.53 -19.67
CA GLN A 3 11.40 5.01 -19.19
C GLN A 3 11.16 3.61 -18.62
N LYS A 4 11.89 2.61 -19.14
CA LYS A 4 11.85 1.25 -18.63
C LYS A 4 12.60 1.24 -17.30
N LEU A 5 11.91 0.95 -16.20
CA LEU A 5 12.52 0.84 -14.88
C LEU A 5 13.14 -0.55 -14.73
N ASN A 6 14.40 -0.62 -14.29
CA ASN A 6 15.05 -1.86 -13.92
C ASN A 6 14.65 -2.21 -12.48
N ILE A 7 13.54 -2.92 -12.33
CA ILE A 7 13.02 -3.30 -11.01
C ILE A 7 13.90 -4.43 -10.45
N GLU A 8 14.32 -4.28 -9.20
CA GLU A 8 15.01 -5.31 -8.40
C GLU A 8 13.98 -6.11 -7.60
N ARG A 9 13.08 -5.42 -6.89
CA ARG A 9 12.10 -6.05 -5.98
C ARG A 9 10.78 -5.28 -5.95
N ILE A 10 9.68 -5.97 -5.68
CA ILE A 10 8.36 -5.38 -5.51
C ILE A 10 7.78 -5.82 -4.18
N TRP A 11 7.63 -4.87 -3.25
CA TRP A 11 6.81 -5.07 -2.05
C TRP A 11 5.34 -4.79 -2.38
N TRP A 12 4.42 -5.60 -1.86
CA TRP A 12 2.99 -5.37 -2.06
C TRP A 12 2.12 -5.80 -0.87
N ARG A 13 0.93 -5.19 -0.78
CA ARG A 13 -0.10 -5.51 0.23
C ARG A 13 -1.49 -5.49 -0.37
N ASN A 14 -2.27 -6.51 -0.02
CA ASN A 14 -3.70 -6.57 -0.31
C ASN A 14 -4.51 -5.79 0.74
N VAL A 15 -4.98 -4.59 0.38
CA VAL A 15 -5.77 -3.73 1.26
C VAL A 15 -7.08 -4.42 1.60
N GLN A 16 -7.40 -4.52 2.89
CA GLN A 16 -8.63 -5.13 3.35
C GLN A 16 -9.79 -4.15 3.32
N PRO A 17 -11.06 -4.60 3.17
CA PRO A 17 -12.22 -3.72 3.18
C PRO A 17 -12.32 -2.83 4.44
N GLY A 18 -11.92 -3.35 5.60
CA GLY A 18 -11.86 -2.57 6.84
C GLY A 18 -10.77 -1.49 6.81
N GLU A 19 -9.62 -1.77 6.20
CA GLU A 19 -8.55 -0.79 6.00
C GLU A 19 -8.97 0.29 5.00
N PHE A 20 -9.65 -0.10 3.92
CA PHE A 20 -10.24 0.83 2.95
C PHE A 20 -11.23 1.79 3.61
N TYR A 21 -12.19 1.27 4.39
CA TYR A 21 -13.08 2.11 5.20
C TYR A 21 -12.30 3.09 6.09
N ASN A 22 -11.29 2.59 6.81
CA ASN A 22 -10.49 3.40 7.73
C ASN A 22 -9.73 4.54 7.04
N ILE A 23 -9.25 4.34 5.82
CA ILE A 23 -8.55 5.39 5.07
C ILE A 23 -9.52 6.33 4.34
N GLU A 24 -10.78 5.94 4.12
CA GLU A 24 -11.75 6.77 3.41
C GLU A 24 -12.71 7.55 4.30
N ARG A 25 -13.03 7.07 5.50
CA ARG A 25 -13.97 7.71 6.43
C ARG A 25 -13.49 9.07 6.95
N HIS A 26 -14.39 9.84 7.53
CA HIS A 26 -14.02 11.00 8.33
C HIS A 26 -13.06 10.58 9.47
N TYR A 27 -11.95 11.31 9.61
CA TYR A 27 -10.84 10.88 10.47
C TYR A 27 -11.22 10.87 11.96
N GLN A 28 -12.17 11.72 12.37
CA GLN A 28 -12.77 11.73 13.71
C GLN A 28 -14.03 10.88 13.76
N ILE A 29 -14.16 10.07 14.81
CA ILE A 29 -15.38 9.33 15.12
C ILE A 29 -15.75 9.52 16.59
N ARG A 30 -17.04 9.39 16.90
CA ARG A 30 -17.56 9.49 18.26
C ARG A 30 -16.91 8.42 19.14
N GLY A 31 -16.21 8.82 20.20
CA GLY A 31 -15.50 7.92 21.11
C GLY A 31 -14.01 7.71 20.84
N GLY A 32 -13.44 8.32 19.79
CA GLY A 32 -11.99 8.38 19.57
C GLY A 32 -11.50 7.83 18.22
N GLY A 33 -10.47 8.46 17.66
CA GLY A 33 -9.99 8.28 16.28
C GLY A 33 -9.30 6.94 16.01
N GLY A 34 -10.10 5.89 15.76
CA GLY A 34 -9.65 4.54 15.39
C GLY A 34 -8.68 4.48 14.19
N SER A 35 -8.27 3.30 13.75
CA SER A 35 -7.26 3.13 12.69
C SER A 35 -7.51 4.01 11.45
N LEU A 36 -6.44 4.63 10.94
CA LEU A 36 -6.40 5.55 9.78
C LEU A 36 -5.22 5.22 8.83
N TYR A 37 -4.77 3.97 8.87
CA TYR A 37 -3.54 3.48 8.24
C TYR A 37 -3.81 2.14 7.54
N ILE A 38 -2.85 1.71 6.72
CA ILE A 38 -2.82 0.35 6.16
C ILE A 38 -1.88 -0.49 7.02
N GLU A 39 -2.32 -1.65 7.47
CA GLU A 39 -1.54 -2.53 8.34
C GLU A 39 -0.53 -3.35 7.54
N VAL A 40 0.61 -3.64 8.14
CA VAL A 40 1.57 -4.65 7.67
C VAL A 40 1.55 -5.76 8.72
N PRO A 41 0.96 -6.94 8.42
CA PRO A 41 0.82 -8.01 9.38
C PRO A 41 2.19 -8.58 9.76
N ALA A 42 2.31 -9.08 10.99
CA ALA A 42 3.57 -9.58 11.54
C ALA A 42 4.23 -10.65 10.65
N SER A 43 3.40 -11.44 9.95
CA SER A 43 3.86 -12.49 9.03
C SER A 43 4.74 -11.98 7.89
N ILE A 44 4.62 -10.71 7.48
CA ILE A 44 5.42 -10.14 6.38
C ILE A 44 6.37 -9.02 6.83
N VAL A 45 6.43 -8.75 8.14
CA VAL A 45 7.29 -7.69 8.67
C VAL A 45 8.77 -7.97 8.40
N PRO A 46 9.30 -9.21 8.58
CA PRO A 46 10.70 -9.49 8.24
C PRO A 46 11.05 -9.15 6.78
N GLU A 47 10.21 -9.54 5.84
CA GLU A 47 10.39 -9.26 4.41
C GLU A 47 10.24 -7.77 4.10
N THR A 48 9.34 -7.08 4.82
CA THR A 48 9.17 -5.62 4.71
C THR A 48 10.43 -4.89 5.18
N LEU A 49 11.02 -5.30 6.32
CA LEU A 49 12.25 -4.70 6.83
C LEU A 49 13.44 -4.94 5.90
N ASP A 50 13.53 -6.14 5.33
CA ASP A 50 14.56 -6.47 4.34
C ASP A 50 14.41 -5.63 3.05
N PHE A 51 13.18 -5.50 2.53
CA PHE A 51 12.88 -4.63 1.40
C PHE A 51 13.32 -3.17 1.65
N LEU A 52 13.04 -2.67 2.86
CA LEU A 52 13.43 -1.33 3.33
C LEU A 52 14.92 -1.19 3.67
N GLY A 53 15.72 -2.26 3.58
CA GLY A 53 17.17 -2.23 3.81
C GLY A 53 17.59 -2.25 5.28
N VAL A 54 16.72 -2.70 6.19
CA VAL A 54 16.95 -2.73 7.65
C VAL A 54 16.65 -4.12 8.24
N ALA A 55 16.99 -5.17 7.49
CA ALA A 55 16.82 -6.56 7.90
C ALA A 55 17.39 -6.85 9.30
N GLY A 56 16.75 -7.76 10.04
CA GLY A 56 17.20 -8.17 11.38
C GLY A 56 16.96 -7.15 12.50
N THR A 57 16.38 -5.98 12.20
CA THR A 57 16.08 -4.97 13.23
C THR A 57 14.90 -5.40 14.10
N ASN A 58 15.00 -5.16 15.41
CA ASN A 58 13.88 -5.37 16.33
C ASN A 58 12.75 -4.36 16.04
N VAL A 59 11.60 -4.85 15.58
CA VAL A 59 10.40 -4.06 15.27
C VAL A 59 9.94 -3.21 16.46
N ASP A 60 10.07 -3.74 17.68
CA ASP A 60 9.62 -3.05 18.87
C ASP A 60 10.50 -1.84 19.22
N ALA A 61 11.73 -1.75 18.70
CA ALA A 61 12.62 -0.61 18.87
C ALA A 61 12.72 0.27 17.61
N LEU A 62 11.98 -0.07 16.55
CA LEU A 62 12.14 0.56 15.25
C LEU A 62 11.63 2.02 15.25
N PRO A 63 12.46 3.00 14.84
CA PRO A 63 11.98 4.34 14.53
C PRO A 63 11.06 4.32 13.30
N ALA A 64 10.36 5.42 13.03
CA ALA A 64 9.64 5.55 11.77
C ALA A 64 10.62 5.50 10.58
N ILE A 65 10.29 4.71 9.57
CA ILE A 65 11.06 4.62 8.32
C ILE A 65 10.25 5.34 7.24
N THR A 66 10.84 6.36 6.62
CA THR A 66 10.20 7.07 5.51
C THR A 66 11.04 6.91 4.25
N ILE A 67 10.43 6.37 3.21
CA ILE A 67 11.00 6.37 1.86
C ILE A 67 10.35 7.48 1.03
N GLN A 68 11.10 8.05 0.09
CA GLN A 68 10.54 8.86 -0.99
C GLN A 68 10.30 7.96 -2.19
N ALA A 69 9.06 7.86 -2.65
CA ALA A 69 8.70 7.05 -3.80
C ALA A 69 8.17 7.93 -4.93
N GLY A 70 8.54 7.62 -6.18
CA GLY A 70 7.90 8.15 -7.37
C GLY A 70 6.53 7.51 -7.62
N VAL A 71 5.72 8.12 -8.47
CA VAL A 71 4.51 7.48 -9.00
C VAL A 71 4.90 6.61 -10.20
N ALA A 72 4.62 5.31 -10.13
CA ALA A 72 4.91 4.39 -11.24
C ALA A 72 4.25 4.87 -12.55
N GLY A 73 5.07 5.02 -13.60
CA GLY A 73 4.60 5.48 -14.92
C GLY A 73 4.35 6.99 -15.05
N VAL A 74 4.59 7.80 -14.02
CA VAL A 74 4.36 9.26 -14.06
C VAL A 74 5.62 10.01 -13.59
N PRO A 75 6.45 10.51 -14.51
CA PRO A 75 7.66 11.24 -14.17
C PRO A 75 7.39 12.51 -13.36
N GLY A 76 8.32 12.85 -12.45
CA GLY A 76 8.30 14.11 -11.72
C GLY A 76 7.29 14.21 -10.58
N ILE A 77 6.53 13.14 -10.29
CA ILE A 77 5.62 13.09 -9.15
C ILE A 77 6.12 12.06 -8.14
N SER A 78 6.29 12.49 -6.90
CA SER A 78 6.74 11.66 -5.79
C SER A 78 6.08 12.07 -4.48
N GLY A 79 6.17 11.21 -3.47
CA GLY A 79 5.77 11.53 -2.12
C GLY A 79 6.34 10.56 -1.08
N PRO A 80 6.24 10.90 0.22
CA PRO A 80 6.70 10.05 1.29
C PRO A 80 5.78 8.84 1.48
N ILE A 81 6.37 7.71 1.89
CA ILE A 81 5.66 6.56 2.46
C ILE A 81 6.29 6.27 3.81
N GLU A 82 5.55 6.51 4.89
CA GLU A 82 6.00 6.36 6.27
C GLU A 82 5.54 5.03 6.86
N PHE A 83 6.50 4.19 7.24
CA PHE A 83 6.29 2.94 7.96
C PHE A 83 6.55 3.16 9.45
N GLN A 84 5.64 2.67 10.29
CA GLN A 84 5.76 2.76 11.75
C GLN A 84 5.47 1.41 12.41
N ARG A 85 6.12 1.14 13.55
CA ARG A 85 5.81 -0.02 14.39
C ARG A 85 4.38 0.02 14.94
N LYS A 86 3.85 -1.17 15.22
CA LYS A 86 2.54 -1.38 15.85
C LYS A 86 2.62 -2.56 16.82
N ALA A 87 1.81 -2.52 17.87
CA ALA A 87 1.71 -3.60 18.85
C ALA A 87 1.48 -4.99 18.21
N GLY A 88 2.13 -5.99 18.82
CA GLY A 88 2.08 -7.39 18.37
C GLY A 88 3.02 -7.70 17.20
N GLY A 89 4.20 -7.05 17.14
CA GLY A 89 5.20 -7.28 16.09
C GLY A 89 4.75 -6.88 14.68
N ARG A 90 3.79 -5.95 14.58
CA ARG A 90 3.22 -5.48 13.31
C ARG A 90 3.84 -4.16 12.91
N MET A 91 3.62 -3.76 11.66
CA MET A 91 3.88 -2.40 11.20
C MET A 91 2.62 -1.79 10.59
N ARG A 92 2.70 -0.52 10.22
CA ARG A 92 1.67 0.20 9.47
C ARG A 92 2.30 1.16 8.49
N ILE A 93 1.65 1.37 7.36
CA ILE A 93 1.87 2.55 6.53
C ILE A 93 0.99 3.66 7.11
N ALA A 94 1.62 4.63 7.76
CA ALA A 94 0.96 5.68 8.52
C ALA A 94 0.37 6.78 7.61
N ARG A 95 -0.51 7.62 8.18
CA ARG A 95 -1.05 8.83 7.54
C ARG A 95 -1.76 8.59 6.19
N GLN A 96 -2.51 7.50 6.08
CA GLN A 96 -3.17 7.11 4.84
C GLN A 96 -4.61 7.58 4.70
N ASN A 97 -5.27 8.05 5.77
CA ASN A 97 -6.62 8.60 5.64
C ASN A 97 -6.66 9.88 4.78
N ARG A 98 -7.52 9.97 3.76
CA ARG A 98 -7.55 11.14 2.84
C ARG A 98 -8.17 12.40 3.45
N GLN A 99 -9.04 12.23 4.44
CA GLN A 99 -9.77 13.32 5.06
C GLN A 99 -9.04 13.95 6.25
N GLN A 100 -7.93 13.35 6.71
CA GLN A 100 -7.15 13.90 7.82
C GLN A 100 -6.31 15.11 7.36
N PRO A 101 -6.22 16.21 8.14
CA PRO A 101 -5.49 17.42 7.73
C PRO A 101 -4.02 17.19 7.38
N ASN A 102 -3.35 16.27 8.08
CA ASN A 102 -1.93 15.96 7.88
C ASN A 102 -1.74 14.65 7.11
N SER A 103 -2.65 14.35 6.19
CA SER A 103 -2.54 13.18 5.33
C SER A 103 -1.23 13.23 4.56
N GLN A 104 -0.55 12.10 4.50
CA GLN A 104 0.60 11.88 3.62
C GLN A 104 0.33 10.66 2.75
N ARG A 105 -0.93 10.49 2.33
CA ARG A 105 -1.27 9.46 1.36
C ARG A 105 -0.46 9.71 0.09
N HIS A 106 0.25 8.69 -0.35
CA HIS A 106 1.12 8.78 -1.51
C HIS A 106 0.32 9.20 -2.77
N PRO A 107 0.84 10.07 -3.66
CA PRO A 107 0.11 10.53 -4.85
C PRO A 107 -0.38 9.41 -5.77
N ALA A 108 0.31 8.26 -5.80
CA ALA A 108 -0.13 7.08 -6.55
C ALA A 108 -1.44 6.47 -6.03
N TRP A 109 -1.82 6.73 -4.78
CA TRP A 109 -3.00 6.16 -4.13
C TRP A 109 -4.13 7.20 -4.01
N THR A 110 -4.28 8.05 -5.02
CA THR A 110 -5.29 9.11 -5.06
C THR A 110 -6.33 8.86 -6.15
N VAL A 111 -7.51 9.46 -6.01
CA VAL A 111 -8.60 9.38 -7.01
C VAL A 111 -8.14 9.91 -8.38
N ALA A 112 -7.32 10.96 -8.39
CA ALA A 112 -6.72 11.52 -9.61
C ALA A 112 -5.87 10.51 -10.39
N ARG A 113 -5.43 9.42 -9.74
CA ARG A 113 -4.70 8.30 -10.34
C ARG A 113 -5.52 7.01 -10.43
N GLY A 114 -6.83 7.09 -10.21
CA GLY A 114 -7.76 5.96 -10.32
C GLY A 114 -7.84 5.06 -9.09
N PHE A 115 -7.22 5.45 -7.98
CA PHE A 115 -7.37 4.73 -6.70
C PHE A 115 -8.84 4.82 -6.27
N PRO A 116 -9.45 3.72 -5.77
CA PRO A 116 -10.85 3.73 -5.34
C PRO A 116 -11.06 4.72 -4.20
N SER A 117 -12.26 5.29 -4.11
CA SER A 117 -12.66 6.18 -3.02
C SER A 117 -14.12 5.96 -2.65
N ALA A 118 -14.41 6.10 -1.36
CA ALA A 118 -15.77 6.10 -0.84
C ALA A 118 -16.25 7.53 -0.58
N PRO A 119 -17.57 7.80 -0.53
CA PRO A 119 -18.13 9.09 -0.15
C PRO A 119 -17.58 9.61 1.19
N ASP A 120 -17.48 10.93 1.32
CA ASP A 120 -16.91 11.59 2.51
C ASP A 120 -17.67 11.26 3.80
N ASP A 121 -18.97 10.98 3.68
CA ASP A 121 -19.92 10.72 4.76
C ASP A 121 -20.07 9.24 5.14
N VAL A 122 -19.23 8.35 4.60
CA VAL A 122 -19.27 6.91 4.90
C VAL A 122 -19.09 6.63 6.40
N ARG A 123 -20.04 5.90 7.02
CA ARG A 123 -20.12 5.77 8.49
C ARG A 123 -19.58 4.44 9.02
N ASN A 124 -19.49 3.43 8.17
CA ASN A 124 -19.06 2.08 8.54
C ASN A 124 -18.50 1.33 7.32
N LYS A 125 -17.94 0.14 7.58
CA LYS A 125 -17.32 -0.72 6.57
C LYS A 125 -18.34 -1.23 5.54
N GLU A 126 -19.58 -1.45 5.96
CA GLU A 126 -20.67 -1.94 5.12
C GLU A 126 -21.07 -0.88 4.08
N GLU A 127 -21.13 0.40 4.45
CA GLU A 127 -21.35 1.51 3.53
C GLU A 127 -20.14 1.79 2.61
N ALA A 128 -18.92 1.51 3.07
CA ALA A 128 -17.72 1.64 2.22
C ALA A 128 -17.58 0.48 1.21
N ARG A 129 -18.18 -0.67 1.51
CA ARG A 129 -17.99 -1.92 0.75
C ARG A 129 -18.31 -1.80 -0.74
N PRO A 130 -19.39 -1.14 -1.19
CA PRO A 130 -19.70 -0.99 -2.62
C PRO A 130 -18.63 -0.24 -3.42
N PHE A 131 -17.79 0.56 -2.75
CA PHE A 131 -16.70 1.32 -3.38
C PHE A 131 -15.36 0.57 -3.34
N PHE A 132 -15.29 -0.54 -2.61
CA PHE A 132 -14.12 -1.40 -2.59
C PHE A 132 -14.13 -2.30 -3.85
N PRO A 133 -13.06 -2.31 -4.67
CA PRO A 133 -13.06 -3.04 -5.93
C PRO A 133 -13.33 -4.54 -5.77
N GLU A 134 -14.26 -5.06 -6.57
CA GLU A 134 -14.43 -6.51 -6.72
C GLU A 134 -13.11 -7.15 -7.16
N GLY A 135 -12.77 -8.32 -6.62
CA GLY A 135 -11.48 -8.97 -6.87
C GLY A 135 -10.30 -8.39 -6.08
N GLY A 136 -10.46 -7.25 -5.38
CA GLY A 136 -9.50 -6.73 -4.41
C GLY A 136 -8.75 -5.46 -4.83
N LEU A 137 -7.98 -4.91 -3.90
CA LEU A 137 -7.14 -3.72 -4.05
C LEU A 137 -5.75 -4.03 -3.50
N ARG A 138 -4.72 -3.94 -4.34
CA ARG A 138 -3.33 -4.13 -3.93
C ARG A 138 -2.56 -2.85 -4.11
N ILE A 139 -1.86 -2.42 -3.08
CA ILE A 139 -0.83 -1.39 -3.20
C ILE A 139 0.52 -2.07 -3.39
N TYR A 140 1.42 -1.45 -4.14
CA TYR A 140 2.78 -1.95 -4.31
C TYR A 140 3.80 -0.82 -4.29
N ILE A 141 5.03 -1.17 -3.96
CA ILE A 141 6.22 -0.33 -4.00
C ILE A 141 7.30 -1.14 -4.70
N ALA A 142 7.72 -0.70 -5.87
CA ALA A 142 8.83 -1.27 -6.59
C ALA A 142 10.12 -0.55 -6.19
N LYS A 143 11.19 -1.31 -5.99
CA LYS A 143 12.55 -0.83 -5.75
C LYS A 143 13.38 -1.16 -6.99
N THR A 144 14.08 -0.17 -7.55
CA THR A 144 14.96 -0.38 -8.70
C THR A 144 16.33 -0.89 -8.26
N VAL A 145 17.11 -1.41 -9.22
CA VAL A 145 18.50 -1.82 -8.98
C VAL A 145 19.39 -0.65 -8.54
N GLU A 146 19.02 0.58 -8.93
CA GLU A 146 19.67 1.83 -8.50
C GLU A 146 19.27 2.25 -7.07
N GLY A 147 18.28 1.57 -6.46
CA GLY A 147 17.79 1.85 -5.11
C GLY A 147 16.61 2.83 -5.03
N ASP A 148 16.07 3.27 -6.17
CA ASP A 148 14.92 4.18 -6.22
C ASP A 148 13.61 3.44 -5.92
N TYR A 149 12.65 4.12 -5.29
CA TYR A 149 11.33 3.57 -5.00
C TYR A 149 10.25 4.17 -5.90
N TYR A 150 9.30 3.34 -6.34
CA TYR A 150 8.14 3.74 -7.12
C TYR A 150 6.88 3.04 -6.60
N ALA A 151 5.85 3.81 -6.26
CA ALA A 151 4.60 3.26 -5.76
C ALA A 151 3.48 3.28 -6.80
N GLY A 152 2.60 2.30 -6.68
CA GLY A 152 1.41 2.16 -7.49
C GLY A 152 0.38 1.27 -6.81
N PHE A 153 -0.66 0.92 -7.55
CA PHE A 153 -1.69 -0.01 -7.08
C PHE A 153 -2.28 -0.79 -8.26
N THR A 154 -2.86 -1.93 -7.96
CA THR A 154 -3.73 -2.67 -8.86
C THR A 154 -5.07 -2.93 -8.19
N LYS A 155 -6.13 -3.10 -8.98
CA LYS A 155 -7.47 -3.41 -8.48
C LYS A 155 -8.17 -4.36 -9.43
N GLY A 156 -9.23 -4.99 -8.97
CA GLY A 156 -9.99 -5.91 -9.79
C GLY A 156 -9.54 -7.36 -9.65
N VAL A 157 -10.19 -8.22 -10.43
CA VAL A 157 -9.70 -9.57 -10.73
C VAL A 157 -8.48 -9.49 -11.67
N ARG A 158 -7.69 -10.57 -11.72
CA ARG A 158 -6.60 -10.67 -12.70
C ARG A 158 -7.18 -10.51 -14.12
N PRO A 159 -6.65 -9.61 -14.96
CA PRO A 159 -7.06 -9.53 -16.36
C PRO A 159 -6.84 -10.87 -17.07
N THR A 160 -7.82 -11.34 -17.83
CA THR A 160 -7.76 -12.64 -18.53
C THR A 160 -6.65 -12.70 -19.58
N ALA A 161 -6.28 -11.56 -20.16
CA ALA A 161 -5.22 -11.43 -21.15
C ALA A 161 -3.81 -11.25 -20.52
N MET A 162 -3.70 -11.17 -19.19
CA MET A 162 -2.39 -11.05 -18.53
C MET A 162 -1.57 -12.31 -18.75
N ALA A 163 -0.32 -12.16 -19.20
CA ALA A 163 0.58 -13.28 -19.37
C ALA A 163 1.20 -13.70 -18.02
N ARG A 164 1.57 -14.97 -17.87
CA ARG A 164 2.18 -15.48 -16.62
C ARG A 164 3.51 -14.82 -16.26
N ASN A 165 4.22 -14.30 -17.25
CA ASN A 165 5.47 -13.59 -17.10
C ASN A 165 5.29 -12.06 -16.93
N ASP A 166 4.05 -11.58 -16.82
CA ASP A 166 3.80 -10.19 -16.48
C ASP A 166 4.31 -9.91 -15.05
N PRO A 167 5.13 -8.88 -14.82
CA PRO A 167 5.63 -8.55 -13.47
C PRO A 167 4.53 -8.30 -12.44
N ALA A 168 3.33 -7.93 -12.87
CA ALA A 168 2.18 -7.74 -12.00
C ALA A 168 1.39 -9.05 -11.74
N TRP A 169 1.72 -10.17 -12.38
CA TRP A 169 0.98 -11.43 -12.27
C TRP A 169 0.80 -11.88 -10.82
N ASP A 170 1.89 -11.80 -10.03
CA ASP A 170 1.94 -12.22 -8.63
C ASP A 170 1.22 -11.24 -7.68
N LEU A 171 0.87 -10.04 -8.14
CA LEU A 171 0.01 -9.12 -7.36
C LEU A 171 -1.44 -9.61 -7.31
N TYR A 172 -1.85 -10.47 -8.25
CA TYR A 172 -3.22 -11.01 -8.33
C TYR A 172 -3.31 -12.44 -7.79
N THR A 173 -2.86 -12.65 -6.55
CA THR A 173 -2.91 -13.99 -5.95
C THR A 173 -4.34 -14.53 -5.81
N GLN A 174 -4.47 -15.85 -5.92
CA GLN A 174 -5.67 -16.58 -5.53
C GLN A 174 -5.54 -17.00 -4.06
N GLY A 175 -6.57 -16.77 -3.24
CA GLY A 175 -6.58 -17.16 -1.82
C GLY A 175 -6.31 -16.01 -0.84
N LYS A 176 -5.91 -16.36 0.39
CA LYS A 176 -5.77 -15.44 1.54
C LYS A 176 -4.39 -14.79 1.67
N THR A 177 -3.68 -14.55 0.57
CA THR A 177 -2.38 -13.87 0.65
C THR A 177 -2.56 -12.42 1.07
N VAL A 178 -1.81 -12.02 2.09
CA VAL A 178 -1.90 -10.67 2.66
C VAL A 178 -1.00 -9.68 1.95
N GLY A 179 0.12 -10.13 1.39
CA GLY A 179 1.16 -9.33 0.74
C GLY A 179 2.48 -10.10 0.75
N GLY A 180 3.58 -9.42 0.40
CA GLY A 180 4.92 -9.99 0.44
C GLY A 180 5.90 -9.17 -0.40
N VAL A 181 7.04 -9.77 -0.72
CA VAL A 181 8.05 -9.23 -1.63
C VAL A 181 8.22 -10.20 -2.80
N ILE A 182 8.30 -9.65 -4.01
CA ILE A 182 8.57 -10.38 -5.26
C ILE A 182 9.95 -9.91 -5.73
N ASP A 183 10.87 -10.85 -5.95
CA ASP A 183 12.15 -10.54 -6.59
C ASP A 183 11.96 -10.48 -8.11
N ALA A 184 12.36 -9.36 -8.71
CA ALA A 184 12.41 -9.21 -10.16
C ALA A 184 13.78 -9.73 -10.63
N GLY A 185 13.78 -10.95 -11.18
CA GLY A 185 14.97 -11.59 -11.75
C GLY A 185 15.43 -10.99 -13.07
#